data_AF-A0A7C1SSF7-F1
#
_entry.id   AF-A0A7C1SSF7-F1
#
_cell.length_a   1.000
_cell.length_b   1.000
_cell.length_c   1.000
_cell.angle_alpha   90.00
_cell.angle_beta   90.00
_cell.angle_gamma   90.00
#
_symmetry.space_group_name_H-M   'P 1'
#
loop_
_entity.id
_entity.type
_entity.pdbx_description
1 polymer ?
#
loop_
_entity_poly.entity_id
_entity_poly.type
_entity_poly.pdbx_seq_one_letter_code
_entity_poly.pdbx_strand_id
1 'polypeptide(L)'
;MSIEDVALPTSTEIEADQTFEDGIRLLFGTDEDVIRVFDSPGRAANAAYAGVLAGTPVYAKAIPANSLIESNITADGDFVWYTNTGGNSIEAMRIDASARSVVFPQDNDPVTPTLAFHDGGDGFYSNASDQITVAIAGIGEINITNQEIRGGGINNFSIRHSKVVGGGEPFYTIRGDENTGMGSEGSDILSFFAGAFEIMRLTENLVADDESAITMAGPTKTTTSDATTSGRILDILARTYNWDGGVNITTPIDGIGLRMLAPVIASDSAMVITQLSTLYVAAPDVSDAEVTATLLLAAEFDGGVLMTGARFLETQGADVASTNNLVLGIDGNSFEITGTTDINLLSNAGWQNGAVVTLMFTSTATVKDAQATSSANITILLDGSVDFDPTAGDTITLRLGEIGGTQAWREIGRTVL
;
A
#
# COMPACT_ATOMS: atom_id res chain seq x y z
N MET A 1 14.94 89.52 68.67
CA MET A 1 14.56 89.25 67.27
C MET A 1 15.17 87.92 66.92
N SER A 2 14.31 86.97 66.57
CA SER A 2 14.49 85.52 66.67
C SER A 2 15.45 84.94 65.64
N ILE A 3 16.04 83.81 66.05
CA ILE A 3 16.59 82.79 65.18
C ILE A 3 15.38 82.06 64.56
N GLU A 4 15.09 82.28 63.28
CA GLU A 4 14.09 81.50 62.54
C GLU A 4 14.65 81.20 61.15
N ASP A 5 14.70 79.90 60.86
CA ASP A 5 14.83 79.24 59.57
C ASP A 5 15.97 79.61 58.63
N VAL A 6 17.12 78.94 58.85
CA VAL A 6 17.87 78.40 57.71
C VAL A 6 17.10 77.19 57.20
N ALA A 7 16.13 77.43 56.31
CA ALA A 7 15.60 76.37 55.47
C ALA A 7 16.76 75.85 54.62
N LEU A 8 17.26 74.65 54.97
CA LEU A 8 17.91 73.81 53.98
C LEU A 8 16.92 73.72 52.82
N PRO A 9 17.29 74.03 51.56
CA PRO A 9 16.43 73.68 50.45
C PRO A 9 16.22 72.17 50.53
N THR A 10 15.02 71.81 50.98
CA THR A 10 14.36 70.53 50.74
C THR A 10 14.57 70.21 49.27
N SER A 11 14.88 68.94 48.99
CA SER A 11 15.05 68.36 47.65
C SER A 11 14.46 69.24 46.56
N THR A 12 15.30 69.75 45.66
CA THR A 12 14.85 70.48 44.47
C THR A 12 13.92 69.54 43.70
N GLU A 13 12.62 69.62 43.99
CA GLU A 13 11.60 69.10 43.11
C GLU A 13 11.75 69.93 41.83
N ILE A 14 12.31 69.30 40.82
CA ILE A 14 12.56 69.95 39.53
C ILE A 14 11.19 70.10 38.86
N GLU A 15 10.53 71.22 39.12
CA GLU A 15 9.25 71.59 38.50
C GLU A 15 9.43 72.46 37.23
N ALA A 16 10.63 72.47 36.63
CA ALA A 16 10.92 73.30 35.45
C ALA A 16 11.75 72.54 34.41
N ASP A 17 11.46 72.83 33.13
CA ASP A 17 12.14 72.31 31.94
C ASP A 17 13.66 72.21 32.14
N GLN A 18 14.18 70.98 32.15
CA GLN A 18 15.62 70.75 32.20
C GLN A 18 16.15 70.79 30.78
N THR A 19 17.00 71.78 30.51
CA THR A 19 17.75 71.87 29.26
C THR A 19 19.10 71.19 29.50
N PHE A 20 19.41 70.14 28.75
CA PHE A 20 20.72 69.50 28.81
C PHE A 20 21.63 70.11 27.74
N GLU A 21 22.94 70.25 28.02
CA GLU A 21 23.88 70.62 26.98
C GLU A 21 23.84 69.56 25.86
N ASP A 22 23.82 70.02 24.60
CA ASP A 22 23.53 69.26 23.36
C ASP A 22 22.08 69.28 22.83
N GLY A 23 21.31 70.35 23.09
CA GLY A 23 20.05 70.60 22.35
C GLY A 23 18.91 69.65 22.68
N ILE A 24 19.00 68.93 23.81
CA ILE A 24 17.94 68.05 24.30
C ILE A 24 17.17 68.79 25.38
N ARG A 25 15.87 68.99 25.15
CA ARG A 25 14.93 69.49 26.16
C ARG A 25 14.05 68.36 26.68
N LEU A 26 14.00 68.22 28.00
CA LEU A 26 13.11 67.34 28.74
C LEU A 26 12.07 68.22 29.44
N LEU A 27 10.83 68.15 28.92
CA LEU A 27 9.68 68.88 29.44
C LEU A 27 8.89 67.92 30.33
N PHE A 28 8.63 68.33 31.57
CA PHE A 28 7.76 67.62 32.50
C PHE A 28 6.41 68.35 32.54
N GLY A 29 5.34 67.68 32.11
CA GLY A 29 3.98 68.20 32.21
C GLY A 29 3.44 68.13 33.64
N THR A 30 2.41 68.93 33.94
CA THR A 30 1.72 68.89 35.24
C THR A 30 0.83 67.66 35.44
N ASP A 31 0.63 66.88 34.37
CA ASP A 31 -0.34 65.79 34.28
C ASP A 31 0.37 64.43 34.05
N GLU A 32 1.61 64.28 34.53
CA GLU A 32 2.47 63.07 34.43
C GLU A 32 3.09 62.78 33.04
N ASP A 33 2.89 63.65 32.06
CA ASP A 33 3.50 63.53 30.74
C ASP A 33 4.97 63.97 30.72
N VAL A 34 5.83 63.24 30.00
CA VAL A 34 7.23 63.63 29.76
C VAL A 34 7.50 63.66 28.26
N ILE A 35 7.92 64.82 27.74
CA ILE A 35 8.24 64.99 26.32
C ILE A 35 9.75 65.21 26.16
N ARG A 36 10.39 64.39 25.31
CA ARG A 36 11.78 64.59 24.86
C ARG A 36 11.81 65.17 23.45
N VAL A 37 12.38 66.36 23.31
CA VAL A 37 12.54 67.02 22.01
C VAL A 37 14.02 67.14 21.69
N PHE A 38 14.43 66.66 20.51
CA PHE A 38 15.72 67.01 19.91
C PHE A 38 15.56 68.36 19.18
N ASP A 39 16.17 69.41 19.72
CA ASP A 39 16.28 70.71 19.05
C ASP A 39 17.48 70.67 18.09
N SER A 40 17.21 70.56 16.79
CA SER A 40 18.26 70.78 15.79
C SER A 40 18.75 72.22 15.92
N PRO A 41 20.06 72.48 16.09
CA PRO A 41 20.57 73.76 16.59
C PRO A 41 20.11 74.91 15.70
N GLY A 42 19.20 75.75 16.19
CA GLY A 42 18.77 76.92 15.44
C GLY A 42 17.46 77.61 15.80
N ARG A 43 16.75 77.27 16.90
CA ARG A 43 15.50 77.97 17.24
C ARG A 43 15.50 78.55 18.66
N ALA A 44 15.15 79.83 18.74
CA ALA A 44 15.12 80.60 19.98
C ALA A 44 13.95 80.17 20.89
N ALA A 45 14.20 80.20 22.20
CA ALA A 45 13.38 79.65 23.29
C ALA A 45 11.91 80.10 23.40
N ASN A 46 11.45 81.03 22.54
CA ASN A 46 10.11 81.64 22.63
C ASN A 46 9.28 81.45 21.36
N ALA A 47 9.73 80.63 20.40
CA ALA A 47 8.94 80.25 19.24
C ALA A 47 8.08 79.02 19.60
N ALA A 48 6.75 79.17 19.57
CA ALA A 48 5.84 78.04 19.70
C ALA A 48 6.18 76.96 18.66
N TYR A 49 6.42 75.73 19.10
CA TYR A 49 6.58 74.59 18.21
C TYR A 49 5.20 74.22 17.65
N ALA A 50 4.81 74.88 16.56
CA ALA A 50 3.61 74.53 15.81
C ALA A 50 3.74 73.10 15.26
N GLY A 51 2.83 72.21 15.65
CA GLY A 51 2.69 70.87 15.06
C GLY A 51 3.25 69.70 15.86
N VAL A 52 3.64 69.87 17.14
CA VAL A 52 4.14 68.73 17.93
C VAL A 52 2.99 67.80 18.37
N LEU A 53 1.79 68.32 18.67
CA LEU A 53 0.48 67.63 18.54
C LEU A 53 -0.61 68.72 18.40
N ALA A 54 -1.61 68.54 17.52
CA ALA A 54 -2.73 69.48 17.37
C ALA A 54 -4.08 68.80 17.64
N GLY A 55 -4.81 69.27 18.66
CA GLY A 55 -6.25 69.01 18.84
C GLY A 55 -6.65 68.41 20.20
N THR A 56 -7.76 68.92 20.75
CA THR A 56 -8.54 68.31 21.84
C THR A 56 -9.13 66.95 21.39
N PRO A 57 -9.29 65.97 22.28
CA PRO A 57 -9.33 64.55 21.93
C PRO A 57 -10.66 64.17 21.28
N VAL A 58 -10.72 64.14 19.95
CA VAL A 58 -11.63 63.29 19.17
C VAL A 58 -10.93 62.97 17.85
N TYR A 59 -10.65 61.68 17.64
CA TYR A 59 -10.20 60.99 16.42
C TYR A 59 -9.67 61.80 15.23
N ALA A 60 -8.47 61.37 14.81
CA ALA A 60 -7.84 61.48 13.49
C ALA A 60 -6.81 62.61 13.30
N LYS A 61 -5.55 62.15 13.24
CA LYS A 61 -4.41 62.70 12.48
C LYS A 61 -3.56 63.77 13.19
N ALA A 62 -2.46 63.30 13.81
CA ALA A 62 -1.38 64.15 14.31
C ALA A 62 -0.59 64.80 13.15
N ILE A 63 -0.22 66.07 13.33
CA ILE A 63 0.64 66.87 12.44
C ILE A 63 2.11 66.46 12.66
N PRO A 64 3.01 66.52 11.66
CA PRO A 64 4.32 65.88 11.71
C PRO A 64 5.28 66.57 12.68
N ALA A 65 5.86 65.81 13.61
CA ALA A 65 6.96 66.26 14.47
C ALA A 65 8.30 65.61 14.03
N ASN A 66 9.42 66.32 14.16
CA ASN A 66 10.78 65.80 13.95
C ASN A 66 11.34 65.11 15.22
N SER A 67 10.48 64.56 16.07
CA SER A 67 10.82 64.13 17.43
C SER A 67 10.25 62.74 17.74
N LEU A 68 10.98 61.96 18.54
CA LEU A 68 10.43 60.78 19.21
C LEU A 68 9.45 61.30 20.28
N ILE A 69 8.17 61.04 20.10
CA ILE A 69 7.13 61.40 21.07
C ILE A 69 6.80 60.14 21.86
N GLU A 70 6.99 60.23 23.17
CA GLU A 70 6.54 59.27 24.18
C GLU A 70 5.34 59.92 24.88
N SER A 71 4.15 59.35 24.76
CA SER A 71 2.92 59.94 25.31
C SER A 71 2.10 58.87 26.02
N ASN A 72 1.68 59.18 27.25
CA ASN A 72 0.67 58.42 27.97
C ASN A 72 -0.70 59.02 27.62
N ILE A 73 -1.48 58.34 26.78
CA ILE A 73 -2.64 58.96 26.11
C ILE A 73 -4.00 58.60 26.70
N THR A 74 -4.06 57.73 27.71
CA THR A 74 -5.31 57.27 28.32
C THR A 74 -5.18 57.15 29.83
N ALA A 75 -6.30 57.26 30.55
CA ALA A 75 -6.36 57.05 32.00
C ALA A 75 -5.87 55.66 32.45
N ASP A 76 -5.69 54.73 31.49
CA ASP A 76 -5.29 53.34 31.69
C ASP A 76 -3.79 53.09 31.44
N GLY A 77 -3.00 54.11 31.04
CA GLY A 77 -1.54 53.99 30.94
C GLY A 77 -0.99 53.47 29.61
N ASP A 78 -1.72 53.63 28.49
CA ASP A 78 -1.23 53.23 27.17
C ASP A 78 -0.04 54.09 26.74
N PHE A 79 0.89 53.52 25.97
CA PHE A 79 2.10 54.19 25.53
C PHE A 79 2.32 54.01 24.03
N VAL A 80 2.65 55.08 23.31
CA VAL A 80 2.76 55.05 21.85
C VAL A 80 4.07 55.69 21.38
N TRP A 81 4.70 55.06 20.38
CA TRP A 81 5.81 55.62 19.61
C TRP A 81 5.33 56.12 18.26
N TYR A 82 5.59 57.40 17.97
CA TYR A 82 5.38 58.00 16.65
C TYR A 82 6.71 58.16 15.90
N THR A 83 6.69 57.97 14.57
CA THR A 83 7.84 58.21 13.69
C THR A 83 7.46 59.15 12.54
N ASN A 84 8.45 59.87 12.00
CA ASN A 84 8.25 60.81 10.88
C ASN A 84 8.65 60.14 9.55
N THR A 85 7.76 60.16 8.56
CA THR A 85 7.99 59.59 7.21
C THR A 85 8.41 60.63 6.17
N GLY A 86 8.98 61.77 6.58
CA GLY A 86 9.40 62.86 5.69
C GLY A 86 8.28 63.85 5.36
N GLY A 87 7.36 64.08 6.29
CA GLY A 87 6.25 65.03 6.12
C GLY A 87 4.91 64.58 6.68
N ASN A 88 4.83 63.36 7.23
CA ASN A 88 3.71 62.86 8.03
C ASN A 88 4.28 62.18 9.30
N SER A 89 3.55 62.25 10.42
CA SER A 89 3.83 61.38 11.57
C SER A 89 2.92 60.16 11.50
N ILE A 90 3.49 58.97 11.63
CA ILE A 90 2.76 57.70 11.72
C ILE A 90 2.99 57.07 13.09
N GLU A 91 2.00 56.33 13.56
CA GLU A 91 2.12 55.52 14.76
C GLU A 91 2.95 54.27 14.41
N ALA A 92 4.12 54.11 15.04
CA ALA A 92 5.03 53.01 14.74
C ALA A 92 4.81 51.82 15.67
N MET A 93 4.46 52.06 16.94
CA MET A 93 4.15 51.02 17.91
C MET A 93 3.26 51.59 19.00
N ARG A 94 2.33 50.78 19.48
CA ARG A 94 1.52 51.05 20.67
C ARG A 94 1.68 49.92 21.66
N ILE A 95 1.97 50.26 22.90
CA ILE A 95 1.77 49.43 24.08
C ILE A 95 0.37 49.80 24.60
N ASP A 96 -0.60 48.95 24.31
CA ASP A 96 -1.97 49.09 24.78
C ASP A 96 -2.07 48.37 26.13
N ALA A 97 -1.95 49.13 27.21
CA ALA A 97 -2.02 48.63 28.57
C ALA A 97 -3.43 48.10 28.88
N SER A 98 -4.47 48.73 28.31
CA SER A 98 -5.86 48.32 28.49
C SER A 98 -6.15 46.94 27.86
N ALA A 99 -5.63 46.69 26.65
CA ALA A 99 -5.73 45.41 25.95
C ALA A 99 -4.59 44.44 26.31
N ARG A 100 -3.59 44.90 27.07
CA ARG A 100 -2.39 44.14 27.48
C ARG A 100 -1.62 43.61 26.27
N SER A 101 -1.51 44.45 25.23
CA SER A 101 -0.96 44.06 23.94
C SER A 101 0.03 45.09 23.41
N VAL A 102 0.91 44.66 22.50
CA VAL A 102 1.73 45.56 21.68
C VAL A 102 1.23 45.47 20.25
N VAL A 103 0.88 46.60 19.66
CA VAL A 103 0.30 46.71 18.32
C VAL A 103 1.25 47.52 17.44
N PHE A 104 1.56 46.99 16.25
CA PHE A 104 2.26 47.72 15.18
C PHE A 104 1.22 48.21 14.16
N PRO A 105 0.98 49.52 14.04
CA PRO A 105 -0.11 50.02 13.23
C PRO A 105 0.12 49.97 11.71
N GLN A 106 -0.91 49.46 11.03
CA GLN A 106 -1.40 49.77 9.68
C GLN A 106 -0.98 48.96 8.45
N ASP A 107 -0.10 47.97 8.55
CA ASP A 107 0.19 47.07 7.43
C ASP A 107 0.01 45.61 7.87
N ASN A 108 -0.90 44.89 7.23
CA ASN A 108 -1.32 43.54 7.63
C ASN A 108 -1.72 42.71 6.41
N ASP A 109 -0.81 42.62 5.45
CA ASP A 109 -0.98 41.85 4.22
C ASP A 109 0.36 41.18 3.83
N PRO A 110 0.40 40.26 2.85
CA PRO A 110 1.63 39.52 2.57
C PRO A 110 2.74 40.37 1.94
N VAL A 111 2.43 41.51 1.31
CA VAL A 111 3.40 42.46 0.75
C VAL A 111 3.87 43.46 1.81
N THR A 112 3.06 43.70 2.84
CA THR A 112 3.39 44.54 4.00
C THR A 112 2.93 43.85 5.31
N PRO A 113 3.71 42.87 5.84
CA PRO A 113 3.34 42.14 7.03
C PRO A 113 3.52 42.99 8.29
N THR A 114 2.68 42.75 9.30
CA THR A 114 2.64 43.56 10.55
C THR A 114 3.96 43.57 11.30
N LEU A 115 4.66 42.43 11.34
CA LEU A 115 6.06 42.37 11.70
C LEU A 115 6.87 42.07 10.46
N ALA A 116 7.32 43.12 9.77
CA ALA A 116 8.13 43.01 8.57
C ALA A 116 9.63 42.92 8.86
N PHE A 117 10.33 42.21 7.98
CA PHE A 117 11.77 42.08 7.93
C PHE A 117 12.29 42.61 6.58
N HIS A 118 13.58 42.96 6.54
CA HIS A 118 14.29 43.38 5.33
C HIS A 118 13.59 44.50 4.52
N ASP A 119 13.18 44.20 3.29
CA ASP A 119 12.61 45.12 2.30
C ASP A 119 11.10 45.30 2.47
N GLY A 120 10.52 44.66 3.50
CA GLY A 120 9.11 44.74 3.81
C GLY A 120 8.30 43.56 3.28
N GLY A 121 8.82 42.70 2.41
CA GLY A 121 8.06 41.57 1.83
C GLY A 121 8.09 40.28 2.65
N ASP A 122 8.94 40.21 3.67
CA ASP A 122 9.12 39.05 4.55
C ASP A 122 8.60 39.40 5.95
N GLY A 123 7.90 38.49 6.63
CA GLY A 123 7.41 38.80 7.98
C GLY A 123 6.29 37.92 8.52
N PHE A 124 5.63 38.42 9.56
CA PHE A 124 4.44 37.83 10.17
C PHE A 124 3.26 38.78 10.13
N TYR A 125 2.09 38.29 9.76
CA TYR A 125 0.84 39.04 9.73
C TYR A 125 -0.36 38.15 10.02
N SER A 126 -1.54 38.73 10.21
CA SER A 126 -2.80 37.99 10.43
C SER A 126 -3.80 38.25 9.31
N ASN A 127 -3.99 37.30 8.39
CA ASN A 127 -4.93 37.47 7.27
C ASN A 127 -6.41 37.23 7.66
N ALA A 128 -6.65 36.66 8.83
CA ALA A 128 -7.95 36.34 9.40
C ALA A 128 -7.84 36.23 10.93
N SER A 129 -8.99 36.20 11.62
CA SER A 129 -9.04 35.90 13.05
C SER A 129 -8.39 34.54 13.34
N ASP A 130 -7.68 34.44 14.47
CA ASP A 130 -7.03 33.22 14.97
C ASP A 130 -6.00 32.59 14.01
N GLN A 131 -5.37 33.39 13.14
CA GLN A 131 -4.33 32.94 12.21
C GLN A 131 -3.11 33.85 12.23
N ILE A 132 -1.93 33.23 12.17
CA ILE A 132 -0.65 33.90 11.92
C ILE A 132 -0.11 33.36 10.61
N THR A 133 0.19 34.24 9.67
CA THR A 133 0.75 33.91 8.36
C THR A 133 2.18 34.41 8.28
N VAL A 134 3.07 33.55 7.79
CA VAL A 134 4.43 33.89 7.41
C VAL A 134 4.41 34.38 5.98
N ALA A 135 4.77 35.63 5.77
CA ALA A 135 5.00 36.21 4.46
C ALA A 135 6.47 36.00 4.06
N ILE A 136 6.70 35.56 2.83
CA ILE A 136 8.03 35.51 2.20
C ILE A 136 7.90 36.05 0.78
N ALA A 137 8.77 36.98 0.38
CA ALA A 137 8.80 37.62 -0.93
C ALA A 137 7.44 38.22 -1.34
N GLY A 138 6.69 38.76 -0.39
CA GLY A 138 5.39 39.37 -0.64
C GLY A 138 4.23 38.37 -0.73
N ILE A 139 4.43 37.10 -0.36
CA ILE A 139 3.44 36.01 -0.51
C ILE A 139 3.23 35.30 0.83
N GLY A 140 1.97 35.03 1.20
CA GLY A 140 1.63 34.27 2.39
C GLY A 140 1.90 32.77 2.24
N GLU A 141 3.11 32.34 2.61
CA GLU A 141 3.64 31.00 2.32
C GLU A 141 3.22 29.95 3.36
N ILE A 142 3.21 30.29 4.65
CA ILE A 142 2.83 29.37 5.75
C ILE A 142 1.74 30.01 6.60
N ASN A 143 0.67 29.27 6.86
CA ASN A 143 -0.41 29.70 7.75
C ASN A 143 -0.43 28.80 8.99
N ILE A 144 -0.35 29.42 10.15
CA ILE A 144 -0.50 28.81 11.46
C ILE A 144 -1.90 29.17 11.95
N THR A 145 -2.74 28.17 12.11
CA THR A 145 -4.14 28.33 12.53
C THR A 145 -4.38 27.65 13.87
N ASN A 146 -5.58 27.79 14.42
CA ASN A 146 -5.99 27.05 15.61
C ASN A 146 -6.11 25.52 15.40
N GLN A 147 -6.04 25.02 14.17
CA GLN A 147 -6.20 23.60 13.82
C GLN A 147 -4.95 22.96 13.21
N GLU A 148 -4.13 23.74 12.50
CA GLU A 148 -3.03 23.22 11.67
C GLU A 148 -1.99 24.28 11.30
N ILE A 149 -0.76 23.83 11.00
CA ILE A 149 0.25 24.57 10.22
C ILE A 149 0.21 24.05 8.78
N ARG A 150 0.04 24.94 7.82
CA ARG A 150 -0.19 24.57 6.42
C ARG A 150 0.45 25.53 5.43
N GLY A 151 0.74 25.04 4.22
CA GLY A 151 1.19 25.88 3.11
C GLY A 151 0.10 26.81 2.56
N GLY A 152 0.50 27.89 1.86
CA GLY A 152 -0.38 28.93 1.31
C GLY A 152 -1.30 28.47 0.17
N GLY A 153 -0.92 27.44 -0.59
CA GLY A 153 -1.69 26.85 -1.69
C GLY A 153 -2.43 25.54 -1.33
N ILE A 154 -3.40 25.13 -2.15
CA ILE A 154 -3.97 23.77 -2.07
C ILE A 154 -2.95 22.74 -2.55
N ASN A 155 -3.15 21.46 -2.25
CA ASN A 155 -2.22 20.37 -2.58
C ASN A 155 -0.80 20.60 -2.01
N ASN A 156 -0.72 21.32 -0.89
CA ASN A 156 0.50 21.60 -0.16
C ASN A 156 0.48 20.85 1.19
N PHE A 157 1.56 20.89 1.95
CA PHE A 157 1.61 20.26 3.27
C PHE A 157 0.55 20.87 4.20
N SER A 158 -0.03 20.02 5.04
CA SER A 158 -0.72 20.44 6.25
C SER A 158 -0.39 19.50 7.41
N ILE A 159 -0.17 20.08 8.59
CA ILE A 159 0.14 19.37 9.82
C ILE A 159 -0.85 19.82 10.88
N ARG A 160 -1.70 18.88 11.32
CA ARG A 160 -2.75 19.17 12.30
C ARG A 160 -2.21 19.19 13.73
N HIS A 161 -2.70 20.11 14.55
CA HIS A 161 -2.30 20.26 15.95
C HIS A 161 -3.20 19.51 16.94
N SER A 162 -4.38 19.10 16.51
CA SER A 162 -5.32 18.31 17.32
C SER A 162 -5.91 17.20 16.47
N LYS A 163 -5.86 15.95 16.97
CA LYS A 163 -6.61 14.84 16.36
C LYS A 163 -8.10 15.19 16.42
N VAL A 164 -8.77 15.24 15.28
CA VAL A 164 -10.24 15.28 15.26
C VAL A 164 -10.71 13.98 15.91
N VAL A 165 -11.59 14.08 16.90
CA VAL A 165 -12.00 12.95 17.74
C VAL A 165 -12.75 11.92 16.87
N GLY A 166 -12.06 10.82 16.56
CA GLY A 166 -12.55 9.68 15.76
C GLY A 166 -11.35 9.01 15.09
N GLY A 167 -11.03 7.78 15.48
CA GLY A 167 -9.88 7.05 14.90
C GLY A 167 -10.05 6.85 13.39
N GLY A 168 -8.98 7.02 12.61
CA GLY A 168 -8.99 6.85 11.15
C GLY A 168 -8.52 8.04 10.31
N GLU A 169 -7.96 9.10 10.90
CA GLU A 169 -7.58 10.31 10.17
C GLU A 169 -6.09 10.65 10.27
N PRO A 170 -5.42 11.03 9.16
CA PRO A 170 -4.01 11.41 9.16
C PRO A 170 -3.75 12.74 9.90
N PHE A 171 -2.56 12.86 10.47
CA PHE A 171 -2.03 14.09 11.09
C PHE A 171 -1.22 14.93 10.10
N TYR A 172 -0.42 14.25 9.28
CA TYR A 172 0.30 14.84 8.15
C TYR A 172 -0.59 14.67 6.94
N THR A 173 -1.26 15.73 6.54
CA THR A 173 -2.27 15.70 5.47
C THR A 173 -1.86 16.57 4.30
N ILE A 174 -2.65 16.51 3.25
CA ILE A 174 -2.53 17.42 2.11
C ILE A 174 -3.57 18.52 2.29
N ARG A 175 -3.18 19.79 2.20
CA ARG A 175 -4.12 20.90 2.31
C ARG A 175 -5.16 20.83 1.19
N GLY A 176 -6.44 20.72 1.58
CA GLY A 176 -7.57 20.51 0.68
C GLY A 176 -7.97 19.04 0.50
N ASP A 177 -7.17 18.10 1.02
CA ASP A 177 -7.46 16.68 1.11
C ASP A 177 -7.06 16.14 2.49
N GLU A 178 -7.98 16.36 3.42
CA GLU A 178 -7.78 16.16 4.85
C GLU A 178 -7.75 14.68 5.29
N ASN A 179 -8.10 13.77 4.39
CA ASN A 179 -8.27 12.35 4.67
C ASN A 179 -7.23 11.46 3.97
N THR A 180 -6.25 12.09 3.33
CA THR A 180 -5.09 11.45 2.70
C THR A 180 -3.82 11.93 3.38
N GLY A 181 -2.95 10.99 3.76
CA GLY A 181 -1.72 11.36 4.46
C GLY A 181 -1.16 10.27 5.36
N MET A 182 -0.49 10.70 6.43
CA MET A 182 0.16 9.82 7.41
C MET A 182 -0.34 10.13 8.82
N GLY A 183 -0.53 9.09 9.61
CA GLY A 183 -1.03 9.20 10.98
C GLY A 183 -0.64 8.03 11.86
N SER A 184 -1.22 8.00 13.05
CA SER A 184 -1.01 6.95 14.04
C SER A 184 -2.30 6.72 14.83
N GLU A 185 -2.66 5.46 15.01
CA GLU A 185 -3.85 5.03 15.75
C GLU A 185 -3.56 4.50 17.16
N GLY A 186 -2.30 4.52 17.59
CA GLY A 186 -1.89 4.05 18.91
C GLY A 186 -0.38 4.10 19.08
N SER A 187 0.11 3.59 20.22
CA SER A 187 1.56 3.41 20.43
C SER A 187 2.15 2.50 19.36
N ASP A 188 3.33 2.86 18.86
CA ASP A 188 4.15 2.02 17.99
C ASP A 188 3.46 1.58 16.67
N ILE A 189 2.58 2.46 16.17
CA ILE A 189 1.86 2.32 14.89
C ILE A 189 2.15 3.53 13.98
N LEU A 190 2.56 3.27 12.74
CA LEU A 190 2.58 4.24 11.65
C LEU A 190 1.62 3.81 10.53
N SER A 191 0.71 4.69 10.16
CA SER A 191 -0.37 4.41 9.21
C SER A 191 -0.32 5.37 8.01
N PHE A 192 -0.59 4.84 6.82
CA PHE A 192 -0.81 5.62 5.60
C PHE A 192 -2.29 5.58 5.22
N PHE A 193 -2.86 6.73 4.90
CA PHE A 193 -4.27 6.92 4.59
C PHE A 193 -4.46 7.48 3.19
N ALA A 194 -5.52 7.05 2.52
CA ALA A 194 -6.02 7.67 1.30
C ALA A 194 -7.55 7.61 1.29
N GLY A 195 -8.22 8.76 1.15
CA GLY A 195 -9.68 8.79 1.08
C GLY A 195 -10.38 8.40 2.39
N ALA A 196 -9.81 8.71 3.56
CA ALA A 196 -10.29 8.31 4.90
C ALA A 196 -10.19 6.79 5.19
N PHE A 197 -9.46 6.05 4.36
CA PHE A 197 -9.19 4.63 4.60
C PHE A 197 -7.70 4.43 4.88
N GLU A 198 -7.39 3.68 5.94
CA GLU A 198 -6.04 3.18 6.16
C GLU A 198 -5.70 2.18 5.07
N ILE A 199 -4.69 2.48 4.25
CA ILE A 199 -4.23 1.61 3.17
C ILE A 199 -3.07 0.72 3.60
N MET A 200 -2.31 1.15 4.60
CA MET A 200 -1.12 0.45 5.08
C MET A 200 -0.87 0.80 6.54
N ARG A 201 -0.60 -0.22 7.36
CA ARG A 201 -0.20 -0.09 8.75
C ARG A 201 1.15 -0.75 8.96
N LEU A 202 2.06 -0.02 9.60
CA LEU A 202 3.33 -0.50 10.10
C LEU A 202 3.26 -0.54 11.62
N THR A 203 3.49 -1.71 12.19
CA THR A 203 3.60 -1.91 13.65
C THR A 203 4.99 -2.41 13.98
N GLU A 204 5.49 -2.11 15.17
CA GLU A 204 6.71 -2.78 15.64
C GLU A 204 6.49 -4.29 15.75
N ASN A 205 7.55 -5.06 15.48
CA ASN A 205 7.59 -6.49 15.76
C ASN A 205 8.58 -6.71 16.91
N LEU A 206 8.10 -7.15 18.07
CA LEU A 206 8.92 -7.34 19.27
C LEU A 206 9.78 -8.62 19.24
N VAL A 207 9.81 -9.37 18.14
CA VAL A 207 10.50 -10.66 18.05
C VAL A 207 11.63 -10.59 17.03
N ALA A 208 12.84 -10.93 17.47
CA ALA A 208 14.13 -10.67 16.84
C ALA A 208 14.43 -11.37 15.49
N ASP A 209 13.46 -11.88 14.73
CA ASP A 209 13.73 -12.63 13.49
C ASP A 209 12.56 -12.62 12.45
N ASP A 210 11.67 -11.62 12.42
CA ASP A 210 10.59 -11.61 11.41
C ASP A 210 10.56 -10.32 10.58
N GLU A 211 10.60 -10.55 9.27
CA GLU A 211 10.56 -9.63 8.15
C GLU A 211 9.45 -8.58 8.31
N SER A 212 9.79 -7.29 8.08
CA SER A 212 8.82 -6.20 8.08
C SER A 212 7.89 -6.32 6.86
N ALA A 213 6.88 -7.18 6.96
CA ALA A 213 5.87 -7.34 5.93
C ALA A 213 4.93 -6.12 5.93
N ILE A 214 4.89 -5.41 4.80
CA ILE A 214 3.88 -4.40 4.50
C ILE A 214 2.52 -5.10 4.43
N THR A 215 1.82 -5.12 5.57
CA THR A 215 0.50 -5.73 5.67
C THR A 215 -0.54 -4.65 5.37
N MET A 216 -1.20 -4.74 4.21
CA MET A 216 -2.33 -3.86 3.88
C MET A 216 -3.60 -4.44 4.50
N ALA A 217 -4.13 -3.83 5.57
CA ALA A 217 -5.29 -4.33 6.30
C ALA A 217 -6.63 -3.81 5.72
N GLY A 218 -7.64 -4.67 5.65
CA GLY A 218 -9.04 -4.34 5.33
C GLY A 218 -9.88 -5.61 5.08
N PRO A 219 -11.14 -5.71 5.57
CA PRO A 219 -11.91 -6.96 5.55
C PRO A 219 -12.36 -7.41 4.14
N THR A 220 -12.24 -6.56 3.13
CA THR A 220 -12.40 -6.92 1.71
C THR A 220 -11.71 -5.84 0.88
N LYS A 221 -10.72 -6.19 0.04
CA LYS A 221 -10.10 -5.23 -0.89
C LYS A 221 -9.99 -5.82 -2.30
N THR A 222 -10.92 -5.42 -3.15
CA THR A 222 -10.99 -5.72 -4.58
C THR A 222 -9.96 -4.87 -5.32
N THR A 223 -8.91 -5.49 -5.87
CA THR A 223 -7.99 -4.83 -6.82
C THR A 223 -8.51 -5.04 -8.23
N THR A 224 -9.09 -4.01 -8.85
CA THR A 224 -9.42 -4.00 -10.28
C THR A 224 -8.17 -3.60 -11.07
N SER A 225 -7.60 -4.51 -11.85
CA SER A 225 -6.55 -4.19 -12.82
C SER A 225 -7.18 -3.68 -14.13
N ASP A 226 -6.74 -2.52 -14.62
CA ASP A 226 -6.97 -2.12 -16.02
C ASP A 226 -6.04 -2.94 -16.93
N ALA A 227 -6.54 -3.34 -18.10
CA ALA A 227 -6.08 -4.50 -18.89
C ALA A 227 -4.69 -4.34 -19.57
N THR A 228 -3.87 -3.36 -19.19
CA THR A 228 -2.67 -2.99 -19.97
C THR A 228 -1.37 -2.82 -19.19
N THR A 229 -1.33 -3.07 -17.88
CA THR A 229 -0.06 -3.03 -17.12
C THR A 229 -0.02 -4.07 -16.02
N SER A 230 0.95 -4.99 -16.09
CA SER A 230 1.29 -5.95 -15.04
C SER A 230 1.85 -5.23 -13.82
N GLY A 231 0.98 -4.80 -12.91
CA GLY A 231 1.37 -4.38 -11.57
C GLY A 231 1.61 -5.61 -10.69
N ARG A 232 2.87 -6.00 -10.54
CA ARG A 232 3.32 -7.04 -9.61
C ARG A 232 3.37 -6.44 -8.21
N ILE A 233 2.42 -6.80 -7.34
CA ILE A 233 2.52 -6.53 -5.88
C ILE A 233 2.74 -7.88 -5.21
N LEU A 234 3.94 -8.46 -5.36
CA LEU A 234 4.51 -9.52 -4.50
C LEU A 234 5.82 -10.00 -5.10
N ASP A 235 6.95 -9.63 -4.50
CA ASP A 235 8.11 -10.54 -4.47
C ASP A 235 7.97 -11.32 -3.17
N ILE A 236 7.40 -12.54 -3.24
CA ILE A 236 7.40 -13.47 -2.10
C ILE A 236 8.75 -14.18 -2.11
N LEU A 237 9.67 -13.74 -1.26
CA LEU A 237 10.80 -14.57 -0.89
C LEU A 237 10.31 -15.52 0.22
N ALA A 238 10.15 -16.80 -0.14
CA ALA A 238 10.02 -17.94 0.77
C ALA A 238 9.05 -17.80 1.98
N ARG A 239 7.73 -17.86 1.74
CA ARG A 239 6.73 -18.09 2.81
C ARG A 239 5.65 -19.10 2.40
N THR A 240 5.21 -19.89 3.39
CA THR A 240 4.11 -20.88 3.30
C THR A 240 2.75 -20.18 3.49
N TYR A 241 1.78 -20.45 2.62
CA TYR A 241 0.42 -19.91 2.74
C TYR A 241 -0.56 -21.01 3.15
N ASN A 242 -1.30 -20.80 4.24
CA ASN A 242 -2.48 -21.59 4.60
C ASN A 242 -3.73 -20.87 4.07
N TRP A 243 -4.50 -21.55 3.23
CA TRP A 243 -5.75 -21.03 2.71
C TRP A 243 -6.91 -21.72 3.44
N ASP A 244 -7.55 -20.99 4.34
CA ASP A 244 -8.77 -21.41 5.02
C ASP A 244 -9.93 -20.54 4.49
N GLY A 245 -10.95 -21.19 3.91
CA GLY A 245 -12.10 -20.52 3.30
C GLY A 245 -12.03 -20.41 1.77
N GLY A 246 -12.60 -21.41 1.09
CA GLY A 246 -12.59 -21.53 -0.36
C GLY A 246 -13.28 -20.39 -1.10
N VAL A 247 -12.58 -19.86 -2.10
CA VAL A 247 -13.17 -19.16 -3.25
C VAL A 247 -12.55 -19.78 -4.49
N ASN A 248 -13.38 -20.37 -5.35
CA ASN A 248 -12.98 -20.97 -6.61
C ASN A 248 -12.22 -19.94 -7.47
N ILE A 249 -10.97 -20.22 -7.83
CA ILE A 249 -10.27 -19.46 -8.87
C ILE A 249 -10.83 -19.91 -10.22
N THR A 250 -11.63 -19.06 -10.86
CA THR A 250 -12.34 -19.36 -12.12
C THR A 250 -11.68 -18.78 -13.37
N THR A 251 -10.50 -18.17 -13.26
CA THR A 251 -9.73 -17.63 -14.40
C THR A 251 -8.36 -18.28 -14.52
N PRO A 252 -7.88 -18.62 -15.74
CA PRO A 252 -6.56 -19.20 -15.94
C PRO A 252 -5.46 -18.28 -15.40
N ILE A 253 -4.62 -18.78 -14.50
CA ILE A 253 -3.43 -18.08 -14.04
C ILE A 253 -2.28 -18.50 -14.95
N ASP A 254 -1.98 -17.68 -15.95
CA ASP A 254 -0.82 -17.88 -16.82
C ASP A 254 0.43 -17.31 -16.14
N GLY A 255 1.49 -18.12 -16.02
CA GLY A 255 2.82 -17.64 -15.56
C GLY A 255 3.14 -17.72 -14.07
N ILE A 256 2.37 -18.44 -13.24
CA ILE A 256 2.79 -18.80 -11.87
C ILE A 256 3.04 -20.30 -11.80
N GLY A 257 4.31 -20.70 -11.68
CA GLY A 257 4.69 -22.05 -11.28
C GLY A 257 4.27 -22.29 -9.84
N LEU A 258 3.12 -22.92 -9.65
CA LEU A 258 2.56 -23.28 -8.36
C LEU A 258 3.40 -24.40 -7.72
N ARG A 259 4.42 -24.06 -6.92
CA ARG A 259 5.08 -25.04 -6.04
C ARG A 259 4.18 -25.32 -4.84
N MET A 260 3.37 -26.36 -4.93
CA MET A 260 2.61 -26.90 -3.81
C MET A 260 3.52 -27.78 -2.96
N LEU A 261 4.18 -27.22 -1.95
CA LEU A 261 4.79 -28.02 -0.89
C LEU A 261 3.71 -28.32 0.16
N ALA A 262 3.11 -29.51 0.04
CA ALA A 262 2.19 -30.12 0.99
C ALA A 262 0.99 -29.27 1.48
N PRO A 263 -0.06 -29.07 0.67
CA PRO A 263 -1.36 -28.69 1.21
C PRO A 263 -2.14 -29.94 1.60
N VAL A 264 -2.57 -30.00 2.86
CA VAL A 264 -3.72 -30.82 3.25
C VAL A 264 -4.96 -30.15 2.66
N ILE A 265 -5.51 -30.71 1.58
CA ILE A 265 -6.73 -30.19 0.94
C ILE A 265 -7.90 -31.02 1.43
N ALA A 266 -8.65 -30.49 2.39
CA ALA A 266 -9.91 -31.06 2.85
C ALA A 266 -11.06 -30.14 2.45
N SER A 267 -11.72 -30.42 1.31
CA SER A 267 -13.09 -29.95 1.10
C SER A 267 -13.82 -30.72 0.00
N ASP A 268 -15.09 -30.99 0.28
CA ASP A 268 -16.03 -31.90 -0.35
C ASP A 268 -16.60 -31.41 -1.70
N SER A 269 -15.78 -30.80 -2.56
CA SER A 269 -16.25 -30.29 -3.85
C SER A 269 -15.16 -30.34 -4.92
N ALA A 270 -15.48 -31.08 -6.00
CA ALA A 270 -14.60 -31.42 -7.10
C ALA A 270 -13.94 -30.19 -7.73
N MET A 271 -12.60 -30.20 -7.80
CA MET A 271 -11.81 -29.27 -8.61
C MET A 271 -11.36 -29.97 -9.89
N VAL A 272 -11.79 -29.47 -11.05
CA VAL A 272 -11.30 -29.93 -12.35
C VAL A 272 -10.05 -29.12 -12.70
N ILE A 273 -8.89 -29.75 -12.64
CA ILE A 273 -7.61 -29.16 -13.04
C ILE A 273 -7.42 -29.51 -14.52
N THR A 274 -7.57 -28.53 -15.41
CA THR A 274 -7.60 -28.77 -16.86
C THR A 274 -6.23 -28.76 -17.53
N GLN A 275 -5.18 -28.25 -16.88
CA GLN A 275 -3.79 -28.36 -17.35
C GLN A 275 -2.83 -28.38 -16.15
N LEU A 276 -2.05 -29.46 -16.03
CA LEU A 276 -0.99 -29.61 -15.02
C LEU A 276 0.25 -30.20 -15.72
N SER A 277 1.34 -29.44 -15.80
CA SER A 277 2.54 -29.87 -16.53
C SER A 277 3.43 -30.85 -15.73
N THR A 278 3.40 -30.82 -14.40
CA THR A 278 4.04 -31.81 -13.54
C THR A 278 3.27 -31.97 -12.23
N LEU A 279 3.05 -33.21 -11.79
CA LEU A 279 2.62 -33.55 -10.43
C LEU A 279 3.81 -34.20 -9.71
N TYR A 280 4.54 -33.42 -8.93
CA TYR A 280 5.61 -33.92 -8.09
C TYR A 280 5.17 -33.86 -6.63
N VAL A 281 4.71 -34.99 -6.09
CA VAL A 281 4.49 -35.16 -4.65
C VAL A 281 5.79 -35.69 -4.07
N ALA A 282 6.68 -34.80 -3.62
CA ALA A 282 7.76 -35.21 -2.73
C ALA A 282 7.10 -35.68 -1.44
N ALA A 283 7.26 -36.96 -1.08
CA ALA A 283 6.81 -37.44 0.21
C ALA A 283 7.49 -36.58 1.30
N PRO A 284 6.75 -35.81 2.13
CA PRO A 284 7.19 -35.66 3.50
C PRO A 284 6.95 -37.02 4.18
N ASP A 285 7.77 -37.33 5.18
CA ASP A 285 7.48 -38.40 6.13
C ASP A 285 6.03 -38.24 6.63
N VAL A 286 5.11 -39.03 6.10
CA VAL A 286 3.72 -39.07 6.55
C VAL A 286 3.64 -40.16 7.59
N SER A 287 3.79 -39.78 8.86
CA SER A 287 3.32 -40.63 9.95
C SER A 287 1.81 -40.82 9.77
N ASP A 288 1.45 -41.99 9.26
CA ASP A 288 0.13 -42.62 9.32
C ASP A 288 -1.04 -42.02 8.51
N ALA A 289 -0.80 -41.43 7.32
CA ALA A 289 -1.89 -41.12 6.39
C ALA A 289 -1.51 -41.34 4.92
N GLU A 290 -2.12 -42.36 4.32
CA GLU A 290 -2.04 -42.68 2.90
C GLU A 290 -2.78 -41.61 2.07
N VAL A 291 -2.12 -41.02 1.08
CA VAL A 291 -2.80 -40.17 0.08
C VAL A 291 -3.37 -41.08 -0.98
N THR A 292 -4.66 -41.42 -0.85
CA THR A 292 -5.39 -42.25 -1.81
C THR A 292 -6.08 -41.36 -2.86
N ALA A 293 -5.56 -41.32 -4.09
CA ALA A 293 -6.30 -40.80 -5.23
C ALA A 293 -7.26 -41.90 -5.73
N THR A 294 -8.54 -41.80 -5.38
CA THR A 294 -9.53 -42.87 -5.62
C THR A 294 -10.09 -42.92 -7.04
N LEU A 295 -10.00 -41.84 -7.83
CA LEU A 295 -10.45 -41.78 -9.23
C LEU A 295 -9.54 -40.86 -10.05
N LEU A 296 -8.57 -41.42 -10.76
CA LEU A 296 -7.82 -40.73 -11.80
C LEU A 296 -8.19 -41.35 -13.16
N LEU A 297 -8.89 -40.61 -14.00
CA LEU A 297 -9.39 -41.11 -15.30
C LEU A 297 -8.31 -41.16 -16.38
N ALA A 298 -7.34 -40.25 -16.35
CA ALA A 298 -6.19 -40.23 -17.26
C ALA A 298 -5.07 -39.33 -16.68
N ALA A 299 -3.82 -39.64 -17.02
CA ALA A 299 -2.66 -38.78 -16.81
C ALA A 299 -1.86 -38.70 -18.13
N GLU A 300 -1.68 -37.47 -18.63
CA GLU A 300 -0.89 -37.20 -19.83
C GLU A 300 0.51 -36.71 -19.43
N PHE A 301 1.54 -37.26 -20.06
CA PHE A 301 2.93 -36.90 -19.81
C PHE A 301 3.61 -36.54 -21.14
N ASP A 302 4.07 -35.29 -21.30
CA ASP A 302 4.82 -34.83 -22.47
C ASP A 302 6.32 -35.20 -22.33
N GLY A 303 6.60 -36.51 -22.20
CA GLY A 303 7.93 -37.03 -21.96
C GLY A 303 7.98 -38.46 -21.42
N GLY A 304 9.16 -38.88 -20.97
CA GLY A 304 9.36 -40.19 -20.34
C GLY A 304 8.84 -40.23 -18.90
N VAL A 305 8.31 -41.38 -18.49
CA VAL A 305 7.91 -41.65 -17.10
C VAL A 305 9.11 -42.28 -16.36
N LEU A 306 9.62 -41.62 -15.31
CA LEU A 306 10.64 -42.18 -14.42
C LEU A 306 9.98 -42.70 -13.13
N MET A 307 10.10 -44.01 -12.87
CA MET A 307 9.64 -44.63 -11.62
C MET A 307 10.86 -44.98 -10.75
N THR A 308 11.02 -44.32 -9.61
CA THR A 308 12.11 -44.60 -8.66
C THR A 308 11.58 -45.34 -7.44
N GLY A 309 12.10 -46.54 -7.15
CA GLY A 309 11.73 -47.29 -5.95
C GLY A 309 10.35 -47.96 -5.99
N ALA A 310 9.70 -48.03 -7.16
CA ALA A 310 8.38 -48.65 -7.35
C ALA A 310 8.30 -49.40 -8.69
N ARG A 311 7.16 -50.06 -8.95
CA ARG A 311 6.87 -50.77 -10.21
C ARG A 311 5.61 -50.21 -10.89
N PHE A 312 5.57 -50.28 -12.21
CA PHE A 312 4.32 -50.10 -12.96
C PHE A 312 3.40 -51.29 -12.62
N LEU A 313 2.18 -51.01 -12.17
CA LEU A 313 1.19 -52.03 -11.85
C LEU A 313 0.13 -52.02 -12.95
N GLU A 314 -0.04 -53.16 -13.61
CA GLU A 314 -1.16 -53.41 -14.53
C GLU A 314 -2.28 -54.13 -13.79
N THR A 315 -3.52 -53.83 -14.14
CA THR A 315 -4.71 -54.54 -13.64
C THR A 315 -5.04 -55.70 -14.55
N GLN A 316 -5.50 -56.82 -13.96
CA GLN A 316 -6.15 -57.89 -14.72
C GLN A 316 -7.60 -57.49 -15.03
N GLY A 317 -7.98 -57.54 -16.30
CA GLY A 317 -9.35 -57.31 -16.72
C GLY A 317 -10.24 -58.53 -16.46
N ALA A 318 -11.55 -58.35 -16.59
CA ALA A 318 -12.54 -59.39 -16.40
C ALA A 318 -12.33 -60.59 -17.35
N ASP A 319 -12.76 -61.77 -16.91
CA ASP A 319 -12.71 -62.99 -17.71
C ASP A 319 -13.53 -62.83 -19.00
N VAL A 320 -12.92 -63.20 -20.13
CA VAL A 320 -13.53 -63.06 -21.45
C VAL A 320 -13.73 -64.44 -22.07
N ALA A 321 -14.97 -64.81 -22.37
CA ALA A 321 -15.24 -66.02 -23.14
C ALA A 321 -14.76 -65.89 -24.59
N SER A 322 -14.07 -66.89 -25.09
CA SER A 322 -13.52 -66.91 -26.44
C SER A 322 -14.64 -66.92 -27.48
N THR A 323 -14.43 -66.15 -28.56
CA THR A 323 -15.34 -66.03 -29.69
C THR A 323 -14.54 -65.80 -30.96
N ASN A 324 -15.16 -66.01 -32.12
CA ASN A 324 -14.52 -65.78 -33.42
C ASN A 324 -13.89 -64.38 -33.54
N ASN A 325 -14.54 -63.35 -32.99
CA ASN A 325 -14.05 -61.98 -32.96
C ASN A 325 -13.99 -61.51 -31.51
N LEU A 326 -12.84 -61.69 -30.87
CA LEU A 326 -12.65 -61.41 -29.46
C LEU A 326 -12.64 -59.90 -29.21
N VAL A 327 -13.37 -59.46 -28.19
CA VAL A 327 -13.37 -58.09 -27.69
C VAL A 327 -12.94 -58.12 -26.23
N LEU A 328 -11.90 -57.37 -25.90
CA LEU A 328 -11.41 -57.23 -24.53
C LEU A 328 -12.04 -56.00 -23.86
N GLY A 329 -12.13 -56.04 -22.53
CA GLY A 329 -12.56 -54.89 -21.73
C GLY A 329 -11.50 -53.79 -21.68
N ILE A 330 -11.86 -52.66 -21.06
CA ILE A 330 -10.97 -51.51 -20.81
C ILE A 330 -10.40 -51.50 -19.38
N ASP A 331 -10.65 -52.58 -18.64
CA ASP A 331 -10.41 -52.75 -17.20
C ASP A 331 -9.10 -53.46 -16.86
N GLY A 332 -8.24 -53.72 -17.86
CA GLY A 332 -6.91 -54.28 -17.63
C GLY A 332 -6.10 -54.52 -18.90
N ASN A 333 -4.87 -55.00 -18.74
CA ASN A 333 -3.97 -55.37 -19.84
C ASN A 333 -3.71 -56.88 -19.91
N SER A 334 -4.13 -57.64 -18.91
CA SER A 334 -4.12 -59.09 -18.90
C SER A 334 -5.54 -59.63 -18.74
N PHE A 335 -5.91 -60.63 -19.53
CA PHE A 335 -7.27 -61.18 -19.56
C PHE A 335 -7.24 -62.70 -19.47
N GLU A 336 -8.09 -63.26 -18.62
CA GLU A 336 -8.36 -64.69 -18.59
C GLU A 336 -9.33 -65.04 -19.74
N ILE A 337 -8.92 -65.96 -20.60
CA ILE A 337 -9.71 -66.44 -21.73
C ILE A 337 -10.36 -67.76 -21.36
N THR A 338 -11.69 -67.73 -21.35
CA THR A 338 -12.55 -68.89 -21.07
C THR A 338 -13.19 -69.43 -22.35
N GLY A 339 -13.82 -70.60 -22.30
CA GLY A 339 -14.49 -71.19 -23.47
C GLY A 339 -13.56 -71.96 -24.42
N THR A 340 -14.09 -72.35 -25.58
CA THR A 340 -13.42 -73.25 -26.54
C THR A 340 -13.60 -72.81 -27.99
N THR A 341 -14.21 -71.65 -28.25
CA THR A 341 -14.38 -71.14 -29.61
C THR A 341 -13.06 -70.54 -30.08
N ASP A 342 -12.63 -70.87 -31.30
CA ASP A 342 -11.44 -70.28 -31.91
C ASP A 342 -11.54 -68.75 -31.98
N ILE A 343 -10.41 -68.08 -31.77
CA ILE A 343 -10.26 -66.63 -31.88
C ILE A 343 -9.62 -66.33 -33.24
N ASN A 344 -10.43 -65.87 -34.19
CA ASN A 344 -9.96 -65.52 -35.53
C ASN A 344 -9.36 -64.12 -35.56
N LEU A 345 -9.98 -63.17 -34.86
CA LEU A 345 -9.62 -61.76 -34.87
C LEU A 345 -9.72 -61.19 -33.45
N LEU A 346 -8.94 -60.16 -33.17
CA LEU A 346 -8.99 -59.41 -31.92
C LEU A 346 -9.33 -57.95 -32.19
N SER A 347 -10.28 -57.40 -31.44
CA SER A 347 -10.71 -56.01 -31.60
C SER A 347 -9.62 -55.01 -31.25
N ASN A 348 -9.49 -53.94 -32.03
CA ASN A 348 -8.67 -52.78 -31.70
C ASN A 348 -9.48 -51.66 -31.00
N ALA A 349 -10.77 -51.85 -30.79
CA ALA A 349 -11.63 -50.82 -30.20
C ALA A 349 -11.19 -50.50 -28.77
N GLY A 350 -10.97 -49.22 -28.46
CA GLY A 350 -10.49 -48.76 -27.15
C GLY A 350 -8.98 -48.89 -26.94
N TRP A 351 -8.23 -49.37 -27.93
CA TRP A 351 -6.78 -49.55 -27.85
C TRP A 351 -6.04 -48.64 -28.82
N GLN A 352 -4.85 -48.18 -28.42
CA GLN A 352 -3.97 -47.37 -29.25
C GLN A 352 -2.78 -48.17 -29.77
N ASN A 353 -2.20 -47.76 -30.90
CA ASN A 353 -0.96 -48.34 -31.41
C ASN A 353 0.13 -48.26 -30.32
N GLY A 354 0.82 -49.38 -30.10
CA GLY A 354 1.80 -49.56 -29.03
C GLY A 354 1.25 -50.30 -27.80
N ALA A 355 -0.07 -50.42 -27.66
CA ALA A 355 -0.70 -51.17 -26.57
C ALA A 355 -0.25 -52.63 -26.55
N VAL A 356 -0.08 -53.19 -25.36
CA VAL A 356 0.30 -54.58 -25.12
C VAL A 356 -0.78 -55.24 -24.27
N VAL A 357 -1.19 -56.43 -24.69
CA VAL A 357 -2.16 -57.27 -23.96
C VAL A 357 -1.62 -58.68 -23.78
N THR A 358 -1.98 -59.32 -22.67
CA THR A 358 -1.68 -60.74 -22.42
C THR A 358 -2.97 -61.53 -22.25
N LEU A 359 -3.11 -62.61 -23.03
CA LEU A 359 -4.22 -63.54 -22.94
C LEU A 359 -3.77 -64.79 -22.18
N MET A 360 -4.52 -65.20 -21.16
CA MET A 360 -4.23 -66.36 -20.31
C MET A 360 -5.31 -67.40 -20.50
N PHE A 361 -4.98 -68.57 -21.04
CA PHE A 361 -5.99 -69.55 -21.44
C PHE A 361 -6.33 -70.50 -20.30
N THR A 362 -7.63 -70.74 -20.11
CA THR A 362 -8.15 -71.75 -19.16
C THR A 362 -8.55 -73.06 -19.83
N SER A 363 -8.48 -73.10 -21.17
CA SER A 363 -9.09 -74.10 -22.03
C SER A 363 -8.41 -74.04 -23.41
N THR A 364 -8.94 -74.76 -24.40
CA THR A 364 -8.28 -75.04 -25.69
C THR A 364 -8.78 -74.18 -26.86
N ALA A 365 -9.03 -72.89 -26.64
CA ALA A 365 -9.46 -72.00 -27.73
C ALA A 365 -8.26 -71.66 -28.64
N THR A 366 -8.28 -72.09 -29.90
CA THR A 366 -7.20 -71.81 -30.85
C THR A 366 -7.18 -70.32 -31.24
N VAL A 367 -6.02 -69.68 -31.16
CA VAL A 367 -5.80 -68.35 -31.75
C VAL A 367 -5.31 -68.55 -33.18
N LYS A 368 -6.08 -68.04 -34.15
CA LYS A 368 -5.78 -68.24 -35.57
C LYS A 368 -4.82 -67.19 -36.09
N ASP A 369 -3.88 -67.61 -36.94
CA ASP A 369 -2.97 -66.71 -37.62
C ASP A 369 -3.61 -66.08 -38.88
N ALA A 370 -3.25 -64.82 -39.14
CA ALA A 370 -3.41 -64.11 -40.41
C ALA A 370 -4.83 -64.12 -41.03
N GLN A 371 -5.88 -64.18 -40.19
CA GLN A 371 -7.25 -64.08 -40.67
C GLN A 371 -7.55 -62.69 -41.23
N ALA A 372 -8.46 -62.61 -42.20
CA ALA A 372 -8.81 -61.34 -42.85
C ALA A 372 -9.53 -60.39 -41.86
N THR A 373 -8.96 -59.20 -41.66
CA THR A 373 -9.54 -58.12 -40.84
C THR A 373 -11.00 -57.83 -41.23
N SER A 374 -11.84 -57.59 -40.23
CA SER A 374 -13.25 -57.23 -40.39
C SER A 374 -13.61 -56.05 -39.48
N SER A 375 -13.66 -54.85 -40.06
CA SER A 375 -13.92 -53.60 -39.32
C SER A 375 -12.92 -53.42 -38.17
N ALA A 376 -13.38 -53.14 -36.94
CA ALA A 376 -12.55 -53.01 -35.75
C ALA A 376 -11.92 -54.33 -35.25
N ASN A 377 -12.33 -55.49 -35.78
CA ASN A 377 -11.71 -56.77 -35.46
C ASN A 377 -10.57 -57.01 -36.43
N ILE A 378 -9.34 -56.88 -35.96
CA ILE A 378 -8.16 -56.87 -36.82
C ILE A 378 -7.40 -58.19 -36.72
N THR A 379 -6.62 -58.46 -37.76
CA THR A 379 -5.81 -59.67 -37.89
C THR A 379 -4.82 -59.83 -36.72
N ILE A 380 -4.63 -61.08 -36.31
CA ILE A 380 -3.60 -61.51 -35.35
C ILE A 380 -2.49 -62.16 -36.17
N LEU A 381 -1.26 -61.70 -35.97
CA LEU A 381 -0.07 -62.24 -36.63
C LEU A 381 0.77 -62.95 -35.57
N LEU A 382 0.83 -64.26 -35.69
CA LEU A 382 1.52 -65.15 -34.79
C LEU A 382 2.92 -65.47 -35.31
N ASP A 383 3.84 -65.68 -34.38
CA ASP A 383 5.19 -66.10 -34.73
C ASP A 383 5.16 -67.47 -35.45
N GLY A 384 5.99 -67.60 -36.48
CA GLY A 384 6.03 -68.80 -37.33
C GLY A 384 4.89 -68.96 -38.34
N SER A 385 3.94 -68.01 -38.42
CA SER A 385 2.77 -68.07 -39.33
C SER A 385 1.95 -69.36 -39.19
N VAL A 386 1.72 -69.74 -37.93
CA VAL A 386 0.94 -70.94 -37.55
C VAL A 386 -0.05 -70.57 -36.46
N ASP A 387 -1.20 -71.25 -36.46
CA ASP A 387 -2.17 -71.13 -35.39
C ASP A 387 -1.55 -71.52 -34.05
N PHE A 388 -2.02 -70.87 -32.98
CA PHE A 388 -1.65 -71.23 -31.62
C PHE A 388 -2.79 -72.00 -30.97
N ASP A 389 -2.52 -73.27 -30.62
CA ASP A 389 -3.44 -74.17 -29.94
C ASP A 389 -3.08 -74.25 -28.44
N PRO A 390 -3.51 -73.27 -27.60
CA PRO A 390 -3.17 -73.26 -26.19
C PRO A 390 -3.85 -74.40 -25.43
N THR A 391 -3.22 -74.80 -24.34
CA THR A 391 -3.82 -75.58 -23.26
C THR A 391 -4.04 -74.69 -22.03
N ALA A 392 -4.72 -75.22 -21.01
CA ALA A 392 -4.96 -74.47 -19.78
C ALA A 392 -3.65 -74.09 -19.07
N GLY A 393 -3.44 -72.80 -18.81
CA GLY A 393 -2.21 -72.25 -18.25
C GLY A 393 -1.31 -71.56 -19.29
N ASP A 394 -1.53 -71.81 -20.58
CA ASP A 394 -0.75 -71.19 -21.64
C ASP A 394 -1.10 -69.70 -21.77
N THR A 395 -0.13 -68.91 -22.23
CA THR A 395 -0.29 -67.45 -22.39
C THR A 395 0.25 -66.96 -23.71
N ILE A 396 -0.37 -65.94 -24.30
CA ILE A 396 0.20 -65.19 -25.42
C ILE A 396 0.14 -63.69 -25.16
N THR A 397 1.23 -62.99 -25.47
CA THR A 397 1.33 -61.54 -25.37
C THR A 397 1.37 -60.93 -26.76
N LEU A 398 0.47 -59.99 -27.02
CA LEU A 398 0.27 -59.34 -28.30
C LEU A 398 0.51 -57.83 -28.17
N ARG A 399 1.15 -57.22 -29.17
CA ARG A 399 1.25 -55.76 -29.31
C ARG A 399 0.41 -55.29 -30.49
N LEU A 400 -0.43 -54.30 -30.25
CA LEU A 400 -1.10 -53.55 -31.32
C LEU A 400 -0.10 -52.64 -31.99
N GLY A 401 -0.04 -52.68 -33.32
CA GLY A 401 0.79 -51.72 -34.06
C GLY A 401 0.40 -51.63 -35.52
N GLU A 402 0.92 -50.59 -36.17
CA GLU A 402 0.77 -50.36 -37.59
C GLU A 402 2.13 -50.43 -38.27
N ILE A 403 2.25 -51.28 -39.29
CA ILE A 403 3.46 -51.38 -40.11
C ILE A 403 3.01 -51.25 -41.57
N GLY A 404 3.57 -50.28 -42.29
CA GLY A 404 3.25 -50.06 -43.70
C GLY A 404 1.78 -49.72 -43.98
N GLY A 405 1.10 -49.02 -43.06
CA GLY A 405 -0.31 -48.64 -43.23
C GLY A 405 -1.33 -49.70 -42.78
N THR A 406 -0.87 -50.86 -42.30
CA THR A 406 -1.76 -51.96 -41.88
C THR A 406 -1.61 -52.26 -40.40
N GLN A 407 -2.73 -52.11 -39.68
CA GLN A 407 -2.80 -52.42 -38.25
C GLN A 407 -3.01 -53.92 -38.03
N ALA A 408 -2.31 -54.49 -37.05
CA ALA A 408 -2.45 -55.88 -36.63
C ALA A 408 -2.05 -56.05 -35.16
N TRP A 409 -2.62 -57.05 -34.51
CA TRP A 409 -2.08 -57.57 -33.25
C TRP A 409 -0.93 -58.51 -33.58
N ARG A 410 0.27 -58.20 -33.10
CA ARG A 410 1.47 -58.98 -33.38
C ARG A 410 1.93 -59.65 -32.11
N GLU A 411 2.20 -60.94 -32.20
CA GLU A 411 2.83 -61.64 -31.10
C GLU A 411 4.20 -61.05 -30.77
N ILE A 412 4.44 -60.90 -29.47
CA ILE A 412 5.75 -60.53 -28.91
C ILE A 412 6.27 -61.55 -27.90
N GLY A 413 5.47 -62.56 -27.56
CA GLY A 413 5.88 -63.68 -26.72
C GLY A 413 4.71 -64.63 -26.43
N ARG A 414 5.04 -65.88 -26.11
CA ARG A 414 4.09 -66.88 -25.62
C ARG A 414 4.74 -67.82 -24.59
N THR A 415 3.90 -68.47 -23.79
CA THR A 415 4.28 -69.56 -22.87
C THR A 415 3.44 -70.77 -23.20
N VAL A 416 4.08 -71.94 -23.24
CA VAL A 416 3.45 -73.25 -23.35
C VAL A 416 3.88 -74.05 -22.12
N LEU A 417 2.93 -74.48 -21.29
CA LEU A 417 3.16 -75.16 -20.01
C LEU A 417 3.00 -76.68 -20.07
#